data_AF-A0A9D6YWZ9-F1
#
_entry.id   AF-A0A9D6YWZ9-F1
#
_cell.length_a   1.000
_cell.length_b   1.000
_cell.length_c   1.000
_cell.angle_alpha   90.00
_cell.angle_beta   90.00
_cell.angle_gamma   90.00
#
_symmetry.space_group_name_H-M   'P 1'
#
loop_
_entity.id
_entity.type
_entity.pdbx_description
1 polymer ?
#
loop_
_entity_poly.entity_id
_entity_poly.type
_entity_poly.pdbx_seq_one_letter_code
_entity_poly.pdbx_strand_id
1 'polypeptide(L)'
;MTPVPIDLPLRPSEAAALAELILEHLAGRALTDDLRNRLAGHASTLALTTIRPYFGSLQPDPVHSDAYYLAIDALSATAAEPLLLHFAPSTAPASALFPQPLLIGRMRPGGGREIIINAVSFSPDDAASIEAYARRLAPSFLPRPHGLMPALQVELARPQEDAAAVFSAFRSVFKTTGHNVAAIGLPPSATAFWQTVWAAIRSGFREGYTVGGAATLESACLFTRFTLAYEGLDAACDQLRASRGPAPFDLEVDLSAFGTGTTLSAIESLKVSPHRIQSIRLSAGLEDLAAACTAVNAMGAIPAVRAEDPSPELLSVLKQATHGRLLFATPLRAPDTAGLLALIAALR
;
A
#
# COMPACT_ATOMS: atom_id res chain seq x y z
N MET A 1 -38.49 4.80 -3.40
CA MET A 1 -38.02 4.21 -4.66
C MET A 1 -36.95 5.11 -5.22
N THR A 2 -35.69 4.70 -5.19
CA THR A 2 -34.60 5.39 -5.89
C THR A 2 -34.79 5.12 -7.39
N PRO A 3 -34.83 6.16 -8.25
CA PRO A 3 -34.94 5.95 -9.69
C PRO A 3 -33.72 5.15 -10.16
N VAL A 4 -33.96 4.06 -10.90
CA VAL A 4 -32.89 3.34 -11.60
C VAL A 4 -32.33 4.32 -12.63
N PRO A 5 -31.02 4.65 -12.60
CA PRO A 5 -30.43 5.51 -13.61
C PRO A 5 -30.71 4.95 -15.00
N ILE A 6 -31.09 5.82 -15.93
CA ILE A 6 -31.35 5.44 -17.33
C ILE A 6 -30.09 4.82 -17.96
N ASP A 7 -28.91 5.25 -17.51
CA ASP A 7 -27.62 4.70 -17.90
C ASP A 7 -26.91 4.07 -16.68
N LEU A 8 -26.70 2.76 -16.72
CA LEU A 8 -25.86 2.05 -15.77
C LEU A 8 -24.38 2.23 -16.15
N PRO A 9 -23.46 2.32 -15.17
CA PRO A 9 -22.03 2.56 -15.46
C PRO A 9 -21.35 1.38 -16.17
N LEU A 10 -21.97 0.20 -16.18
CA LEU A 10 -21.45 -1.03 -16.78
C LEU A 10 -22.60 -1.91 -17.28
N ARG A 11 -22.27 -2.89 -18.13
CA ARG A 11 -23.28 -3.84 -18.65
C ARG A 11 -23.69 -4.85 -17.57
N PRO A 12 -24.98 -4.98 -17.24
CA PRO A 12 -25.44 -5.97 -16.27
C PRO A 12 -25.09 -7.42 -16.63
N SER A 13 -25.04 -7.75 -17.92
CA SER A 13 -24.64 -9.09 -18.38
C SER A 13 -23.17 -9.43 -18.10
N GLU A 14 -22.27 -8.45 -18.20
CA GLU A 14 -20.86 -8.63 -17.85
C GLU A 14 -20.68 -8.79 -16.33
N ALA A 15 -21.42 -8.02 -15.55
CA ALA A 15 -21.47 -8.20 -14.10
C ALA A 15 -22.05 -9.56 -13.70
N ALA A 16 -23.05 -10.05 -14.44
CA ALA A 16 -23.62 -11.39 -14.25
C ALA A 16 -22.58 -12.49 -14.46
N ALA A 17 -21.84 -12.42 -15.57
CA ALA A 17 -20.79 -13.38 -15.89
C ALA A 17 -19.68 -13.40 -14.82
N LEU A 18 -19.31 -12.23 -14.28
CA LEU A 18 -18.39 -12.14 -13.15
C LEU A 18 -18.96 -12.79 -11.88
N ALA A 19 -20.22 -12.53 -11.56
CA ALA A 19 -20.88 -13.12 -10.39
C ALA A 19 -20.93 -14.65 -10.49
N GLU A 20 -21.26 -15.18 -11.68
CA GLU A 20 -21.28 -16.61 -11.96
C GLU A 20 -19.91 -17.24 -11.74
N LEU A 21 -18.87 -16.66 -12.36
CA LEU A 21 -17.49 -17.12 -12.21
C LEU A 21 -17.06 -17.17 -10.73
N ILE A 22 -17.31 -16.09 -9.99
CA ILE A 22 -16.95 -15.98 -8.57
C ILE A 22 -17.67 -17.06 -7.75
N LEU A 23 -18.98 -17.18 -7.89
CA LEU A 23 -19.76 -18.07 -7.04
C LEU A 23 -19.54 -19.55 -7.35
N GLU A 24 -19.36 -19.93 -8.62
CA GLU A 24 -19.03 -21.32 -9.00
C GLU A 24 -17.70 -21.78 -8.39
N HIS A 25 -16.70 -20.88 -8.33
CA HIS A 25 -15.34 -21.26 -7.95
C HIS A 25 -15.06 -21.07 -6.46
N LEU A 26 -15.85 -20.25 -5.75
CA LEU A 26 -15.66 -19.93 -4.33
C LEU A 26 -16.61 -20.63 -3.37
N ALA A 27 -17.72 -21.21 -3.85
CA ALA A 27 -18.71 -21.84 -2.97
C ALA A 27 -18.06 -22.82 -1.97
N GLY A 28 -18.12 -22.46 -0.68
CA GLY A 28 -17.58 -23.25 0.44
C GLY A 28 -16.04 -23.28 0.56
N ARG A 29 -15.31 -22.46 -0.20
CA ARG A 29 -13.83 -22.45 -0.19
C ARG A 29 -13.27 -21.21 0.51
N ALA A 30 -12.18 -21.40 1.26
CA ALA A 30 -11.41 -20.29 1.80
C ALA A 30 -10.77 -19.49 0.66
N LEU A 31 -10.91 -18.16 0.71
CA LEU A 31 -10.37 -17.28 -0.32
C LEU A 31 -8.86 -17.08 -0.12
N THR A 32 -8.05 -17.69 -0.99
CA THR A 32 -6.59 -17.58 -1.01
C THR A 32 -6.09 -16.76 -2.21
N ASP A 33 -4.82 -16.34 -2.17
CA ASP A 33 -4.21 -15.61 -3.30
C ASP A 33 -4.13 -16.47 -4.57
N ASP A 34 -3.86 -17.77 -4.44
CA ASP A 34 -3.89 -18.71 -5.58
C ASP A 34 -5.28 -18.80 -6.21
N LEU A 35 -6.34 -18.72 -5.40
CA LEU A 35 -7.71 -18.74 -5.90
C LEU A 35 -8.06 -17.42 -6.60
N ARG A 36 -7.63 -16.27 -6.07
CA ARG A 36 -7.75 -14.97 -6.75
C ARG A 36 -7.02 -14.96 -8.10
N ASN A 37 -5.80 -15.50 -8.16
CA ASN A 37 -5.02 -15.60 -9.39
C ASN A 37 -5.67 -16.53 -10.43
N ARG A 38 -6.20 -17.67 -9.99
CA ARG A 38 -6.95 -18.58 -10.87
C ARG A 38 -8.23 -17.92 -11.40
N LEU A 39 -8.99 -17.23 -10.55
CA LEU A 39 -10.17 -16.47 -10.97
C LEU A 39 -9.82 -15.38 -11.99
N ALA A 40 -8.71 -14.65 -11.78
CA ALA A 40 -8.22 -13.68 -12.75
C ALA A 40 -7.90 -14.31 -14.11
N GLY A 41 -7.29 -15.50 -14.10
CA GLY A 41 -7.03 -16.29 -15.31
C GLY A 41 -8.31 -16.65 -16.06
N HIS A 42 -9.32 -17.19 -15.37
CA HIS A 42 -10.61 -17.53 -15.98
C HIS A 42 -11.39 -16.30 -16.46
N ALA A 43 -11.32 -15.18 -15.74
CA ALA A 43 -12.02 -13.96 -16.15
C ALA A 43 -11.55 -13.43 -17.51
N SER A 44 -10.31 -13.74 -17.93
CA SER A 44 -9.81 -13.37 -19.26
C SER A 44 -10.61 -14.00 -20.41
N THR A 45 -11.29 -15.14 -20.17
CA THR A 45 -12.12 -15.81 -21.18
C THR A 45 -13.52 -15.21 -21.29
N LEU A 46 -13.93 -14.34 -20.36
CA LEU A 46 -15.25 -13.69 -20.37
C LEU A 46 -15.34 -12.54 -21.39
N ALA A 47 -14.22 -12.11 -21.98
CA ALA A 47 -14.15 -11.05 -22.98
C ALA A 47 -14.89 -9.75 -22.56
N LEU A 48 -14.73 -9.35 -21.29
CA LEU A 48 -15.39 -8.17 -20.71
C LEU A 48 -14.92 -6.89 -21.44
N THR A 49 -15.88 -6.05 -21.85
CA THR A 49 -15.60 -4.81 -22.58
C THR A 49 -15.91 -3.55 -21.77
N THR A 50 -16.80 -3.65 -20.78
CA THR A 50 -17.20 -2.55 -19.90
C THR A 50 -16.72 -2.73 -18.46
N ILE A 51 -16.05 -3.83 -18.14
CA ILE A 51 -15.53 -4.11 -16.80
C ILE A 51 -14.08 -4.57 -16.86
N ARG A 52 -13.22 -3.92 -16.07
CA ARG A 52 -11.88 -4.42 -15.73
C ARG A 52 -11.85 -4.87 -14.27
N PRO A 53 -11.88 -6.18 -13.98
CA PRO A 53 -11.89 -6.67 -12.61
C PRO A 53 -10.50 -6.71 -11.97
N TYR A 54 -10.42 -6.37 -10.67
CA TYR A 54 -9.20 -6.45 -9.86
C TYR A 54 -9.28 -7.59 -8.85
N PHE A 55 -9.12 -8.84 -9.29
CA PHE A 55 -9.31 -10.03 -8.42
C PHE A 55 -8.41 -10.08 -7.18
N GLY A 56 -7.27 -9.38 -7.16
CA GLY A 56 -6.46 -9.19 -5.95
C GLY A 56 -7.25 -8.56 -4.79
N SER A 57 -8.24 -7.73 -5.10
CA SER A 57 -9.16 -7.08 -4.15
C SER A 57 -10.40 -7.92 -3.83
N LEU A 58 -10.51 -9.15 -4.30
CA LEU A 58 -11.68 -9.95 -4.00
C LEU A 58 -11.71 -10.27 -2.49
N GLN A 59 -12.87 -10.07 -1.86
CA GLN A 59 -13.09 -10.38 -0.44
C GLN A 59 -14.49 -10.93 -0.16
N PRO A 60 -14.63 -11.86 0.80
CA PRO A 60 -15.93 -12.25 1.30
C PRO A 60 -16.56 -11.11 2.11
N ASP A 61 -17.88 -11.02 2.06
CA ASP A 61 -18.67 -10.20 2.97
C ASP A 61 -18.66 -10.87 4.37
N PRO A 62 -18.33 -10.14 5.45
CA PRO A 62 -18.37 -10.70 6.80
C PRO A 62 -19.78 -11.07 7.28
N VAL A 63 -20.82 -10.53 6.64
CA VAL A 63 -22.22 -10.75 7.03
C VAL A 63 -22.81 -12.00 6.39
N HIS A 64 -22.38 -12.37 5.18
CA HIS A 64 -22.94 -13.51 4.46
C HIS A 64 -21.86 -14.26 3.68
N SER A 65 -21.73 -15.58 3.94
CA SER A 65 -20.64 -16.42 3.41
C SER A 65 -20.60 -16.55 1.89
N ASP A 66 -21.74 -16.35 1.22
CA ASP A 66 -21.86 -16.36 -0.25
C ASP A 66 -21.92 -14.95 -0.88
N ALA A 67 -21.61 -13.90 -0.11
CA ALA A 67 -21.52 -12.55 -0.64
C ALA A 67 -20.06 -12.11 -0.73
N TYR A 68 -19.74 -11.32 -1.77
CA TYR A 68 -18.38 -10.94 -2.09
C TYR A 68 -18.29 -9.51 -2.58
N TYR A 69 -17.16 -8.87 -2.31
CA TYR A 69 -16.76 -7.56 -2.80
C TYR A 69 -15.60 -7.66 -3.79
N LEU A 70 -15.67 -6.93 -4.89
CA LEU A 70 -14.62 -6.85 -5.91
C LEU A 70 -14.47 -5.42 -6.43
N ALA A 71 -13.26 -4.88 -6.40
CA ALA A 71 -12.96 -3.61 -7.05
C ALA A 71 -12.84 -3.84 -8.56
N ILE A 72 -13.37 -2.90 -9.33
CA ILE A 72 -13.35 -2.92 -10.79
C ILE A 72 -13.07 -1.50 -11.32
N ASP A 73 -12.73 -1.40 -12.60
CA ASP A 73 -13.11 -0.22 -13.39
C ASP A 73 -14.32 -0.54 -14.25
N ALA A 74 -15.34 0.32 -14.18
CA ALA A 74 -16.33 0.44 -15.23
C ALA A 74 -15.72 1.25 -16.39
N LEU A 75 -15.65 0.64 -17.58
CA LEU A 75 -15.00 1.20 -18.74
C LEU A 75 -16.03 1.87 -19.66
N SER A 76 -15.84 3.15 -19.92
CA SER A 76 -16.54 3.91 -20.95
C SER A 76 -15.59 4.30 -22.09
N ALA A 77 -16.12 4.91 -23.14
CA ALA A 77 -15.30 5.41 -24.25
C ALA A 77 -14.33 6.53 -23.83
N THR A 78 -14.62 7.25 -22.74
CA THR A 78 -13.90 8.48 -22.36
C THR A 78 -13.13 8.33 -21.05
N ALA A 79 -13.57 7.48 -20.14
CA ALA A 79 -12.96 7.31 -18.84
C ALA A 79 -13.21 5.92 -18.22
N ALA A 80 -12.35 5.54 -17.29
CA ALA A 80 -12.56 4.43 -16.37
C ALA A 80 -13.12 4.98 -15.05
N GLU A 81 -14.25 4.44 -14.60
CA GLU A 81 -14.87 4.77 -13.31
C GLU A 81 -14.59 3.64 -12.31
N PRO A 82 -13.79 3.89 -11.26
CA PRO A 82 -13.50 2.88 -10.25
C PRO A 82 -14.70 2.61 -9.35
N LEU A 83 -15.14 1.36 -9.29
CA LEU A 83 -16.29 0.92 -8.50
C LEU A 83 -15.94 -0.29 -7.63
N LEU A 84 -16.68 -0.47 -6.54
CA LEU A 84 -16.68 -1.67 -5.73
C LEU A 84 -18.00 -2.41 -5.96
N LEU A 85 -17.94 -3.56 -6.64
CA LEU A 85 -19.09 -4.42 -6.82
C LEU A 85 -19.32 -5.29 -5.60
N HIS A 86 -20.58 -5.41 -5.19
CA HIS A 86 -21.06 -6.35 -4.19
C HIS A 86 -21.97 -7.36 -4.86
N PHE A 87 -21.58 -8.62 -4.79
CA PHE A 87 -22.36 -9.75 -5.29
C PHE A 87 -22.95 -10.46 -4.08
N ALA A 88 -24.27 -10.53 -3.97
CA ALA A 88 -24.91 -11.20 -2.83
C ALA A 88 -26.17 -11.95 -3.27
N PRO A 89 -26.48 -13.13 -2.70
CA PRO A 89 -27.76 -13.76 -2.94
C PRO A 89 -28.90 -12.85 -2.45
N SER A 90 -30.08 -12.93 -3.06
CA SER A 90 -31.23 -12.09 -2.66
C SER A 90 -31.74 -12.37 -1.24
N THR A 91 -31.30 -13.50 -0.65
CA THR A 91 -31.54 -13.86 0.75
C THR A 91 -30.54 -13.23 1.72
N ALA A 92 -29.43 -12.66 1.24
CA ALA A 92 -28.47 -12.00 2.10
C ALA A 92 -29.07 -10.69 2.65
N PRO A 93 -28.81 -10.35 3.92
CA PRO A 93 -29.19 -9.05 4.46
C PRO A 93 -28.47 -7.95 3.68
N ALA A 94 -29.11 -6.78 3.55
CA ALA A 94 -28.46 -5.62 2.96
C ALA A 94 -27.20 -5.26 3.77
N SER A 95 -26.05 -5.22 3.10
CA SER A 95 -24.82 -4.84 3.79
C SER A 95 -24.87 -3.35 4.14
N ALA A 96 -24.73 -3.06 5.43
CA ALA A 96 -24.64 -1.69 5.95
C ALA A 96 -23.22 -1.12 5.88
N LEU A 97 -22.25 -1.85 5.30
CA LEU A 97 -20.85 -1.42 5.25
C LEU A 97 -20.64 -0.20 4.34
N PHE A 98 -21.42 -0.11 3.27
CA PHE A 98 -21.31 0.96 2.28
C PHE A 98 -22.68 1.62 2.09
N PRO A 99 -22.81 2.92 2.36
CA PRO A 99 -24.07 3.63 2.20
C PRO A 99 -24.38 3.82 0.71
N GLN A 100 -25.68 3.84 0.39
CA GLN A 100 -26.23 4.21 -0.94
C GLN A 100 -25.65 3.45 -2.15
N PRO A 101 -25.58 2.11 -2.12
CA PRO A 101 -25.18 1.36 -3.30
C PRO A 101 -26.15 1.57 -4.48
N LEU A 102 -25.60 1.66 -5.69
CA LEU A 102 -26.35 1.64 -6.94
C LEU A 102 -26.69 0.20 -7.32
N LEU A 103 -27.98 -0.12 -7.50
CA LEU A 103 -28.40 -1.42 -8.02
C LEU A 103 -28.02 -1.55 -9.50
N ILE A 104 -27.13 -2.49 -9.80
CA ILE A 104 -26.77 -2.84 -11.19
C ILE A 104 -27.79 -3.81 -11.77
N GLY A 105 -28.24 -4.79 -10.97
CA GLY A 105 -29.23 -5.74 -11.44
C GLY A 105 -29.55 -6.86 -10.45
N ARG A 106 -30.67 -7.52 -10.72
CA ARG A 106 -31.09 -8.78 -10.08
C ARG A 106 -31.12 -9.85 -11.16
N MET A 107 -30.50 -11.00 -10.90
CA MET A 107 -30.28 -12.00 -11.93
C MET A 107 -30.18 -13.40 -11.35
N ARG A 108 -30.35 -14.42 -12.21
CA ARG A 108 -30.19 -15.84 -11.87
C ARG A 108 -29.16 -16.47 -12.82
N PRO A 109 -27.87 -16.31 -12.56
CA PRO A 109 -26.81 -16.97 -13.33
C PRO A 109 -27.04 -18.48 -13.33
N GLY A 110 -26.88 -19.12 -14.49
CA GLY A 110 -27.13 -20.55 -14.69
C GLY A 110 -28.54 -21.06 -14.31
N GLY A 111 -29.53 -20.19 -14.11
CA GLY A 111 -30.86 -20.56 -13.60
C GLY A 111 -30.91 -20.88 -12.10
N GLY A 112 -29.82 -20.60 -11.37
CA GLY A 112 -29.69 -20.89 -9.95
C GLY A 112 -30.28 -19.82 -9.03
N ARG A 113 -29.63 -19.64 -7.87
CA ARG A 113 -30.02 -18.66 -6.85
C ARG A 113 -30.05 -17.24 -7.42
N GLU A 114 -31.07 -16.48 -7.04
CA GLU A 114 -31.13 -15.07 -7.40
C GLU A 114 -30.02 -14.30 -6.68
N ILE A 115 -29.27 -13.51 -7.43
CA ILE A 115 -28.18 -12.66 -6.97
C ILE A 115 -28.51 -11.21 -7.28
N ILE A 116 -28.21 -10.36 -6.32
CA ILE A 116 -28.27 -8.91 -6.39
C ILE A 116 -26.84 -8.43 -6.58
N ILE A 117 -26.64 -7.60 -7.60
CA ILE A 117 -25.36 -6.92 -7.86
C ILE A 117 -25.55 -5.45 -7.62
N ASN A 118 -24.72 -4.92 -6.71
CA ASN A 118 -24.69 -3.51 -6.35
C ASN A 118 -23.31 -2.92 -6.65
N ALA A 119 -23.25 -1.64 -6.97
CA ALA A 119 -22.03 -0.89 -7.14
C ALA A 119 -21.92 0.23 -6.09
N VAL A 120 -20.72 0.45 -5.58
CA VAL A 120 -20.37 1.51 -4.63
C VAL A 120 -19.24 2.33 -5.23
N SER A 121 -19.28 3.66 -5.08
CA SER A 121 -18.19 4.54 -5.48
C SER A 121 -16.89 4.14 -4.77
N PHE A 122 -15.84 3.93 -5.57
CA PHE A 122 -14.56 3.43 -5.09
C PHE A 122 -13.39 4.09 -5.84
N SER A 123 -13.53 5.38 -6.14
CA SER A 123 -12.51 6.27 -6.69
C SER A 123 -11.35 6.49 -5.71
N PRO A 124 -10.15 6.87 -6.17
CA PRO A 124 -9.05 7.35 -5.30
C PRO A 124 -9.48 8.45 -4.31
N ASP A 125 -10.54 9.19 -4.61
CA ASP A 125 -11.06 10.28 -3.77
C ASP A 125 -12.14 9.82 -2.77
N ASP A 126 -12.61 8.57 -2.88
CA ASP A 126 -13.65 7.99 -2.00
C ASP A 126 -13.05 7.42 -0.70
N ALA A 127 -12.33 8.27 0.06
CA ALA A 127 -11.57 7.89 1.24
C ALA A 127 -12.39 7.07 2.26
N ALA A 128 -13.66 7.41 2.47
CA ALA A 128 -14.54 6.69 3.39
C ALA A 128 -14.83 5.25 2.93
N SER A 129 -15.05 5.03 1.64
CA SER A 129 -15.25 3.69 1.06
C SER A 129 -13.96 2.87 1.12
N ILE A 130 -12.83 3.50 0.77
CA ILE A 130 -11.50 2.86 0.84
C ILE A 130 -11.19 2.44 2.28
N GLU A 131 -11.43 3.33 3.25
CA GLU A 131 -11.22 3.06 4.67
C GLU A 131 -12.13 1.93 5.17
N ALA A 132 -13.43 1.97 4.85
CA ALA A 132 -14.36 0.92 5.24
C ALA A 132 -13.92 -0.44 4.68
N TYR A 133 -13.52 -0.50 3.42
CA TYR A 133 -12.98 -1.71 2.80
C TYR A 133 -11.68 -2.17 3.49
N ALA A 134 -10.69 -1.29 3.61
CA ALA A 134 -9.37 -1.66 4.13
C ALA A 134 -9.41 -2.03 5.61
N ARG A 135 -10.21 -1.37 6.45
CA ARG A 135 -10.29 -1.66 7.88
C ARG A 135 -11.22 -2.82 8.22
N ARG A 136 -12.35 -2.96 7.52
CA ARG A 136 -13.40 -3.94 7.90
C ARG A 136 -13.36 -5.22 7.08
N LEU A 137 -12.95 -5.15 5.81
CA LEU A 137 -12.91 -6.32 4.91
C LEU A 137 -11.49 -6.85 4.70
N ALA A 138 -10.50 -5.95 4.60
CA ALA A 138 -9.18 -6.31 4.12
C ALA A 138 -8.00 -5.60 4.81
N PRO A 139 -7.78 -5.80 6.13
CA PRO A 139 -6.69 -5.15 6.87
C PRO A 139 -5.26 -5.47 6.37
N SER A 140 -5.12 -6.43 5.45
CA SER A 140 -3.84 -6.71 4.78
C SER A 140 -3.39 -5.60 3.84
N PHE A 141 -4.30 -4.73 3.37
CA PHE A 141 -3.95 -3.60 2.51
C PHE A 141 -3.53 -2.35 3.27
N LEU A 142 -3.72 -2.32 4.59
CA LEU A 142 -3.26 -1.21 5.42
C LEU A 142 -1.73 -1.27 5.58
N PRO A 143 -1.06 -0.10 5.53
CA PRO A 143 0.38 -0.03 5.82
C PRO A 143 0.69 -0.55 7.22
N ARG A 144 1.92 -1.04 7.41
CA ARG A 144 2.44 -1.52 8.68
C ARG A 144 3.86 -1.02 8.91
N PRO A 145 4.29 -0.84 10.17
CA PRO A 145 5.68 -0.57 10.48
C PRO A 145 6.56 -1.71 9.94
N HIS A 146 7.70 -1.34 9.34
CA HIS A 146 8.71 -2.25 8.81
C HIS A 146 9.66 -2.76 9.90
N GLY A 147 9.82 -2.00 10.99
CA GLY A 147 10.74 -2.32 12.08
C GLY A 147 12.20 -2.20 11.65
N LEU A 148 13.00 -3.22 11.97
CA LEU A 148 14.44 -3.27 11.69
C LEU A 148 14.78 -4.06 10.41
N MET A 149 13.83 -4.15 9.48
CA MET A 149 14.00 -4.82 8.19
C MET A 149 14.46 -3.82 7.11
N PRO A 150 15.29 -4.23 6.14
CA PRO A 150 15.69 -3.38 5.02
C PRO A 150 14.49 -2.95 4.19
N ALA A 151 14.48 -1.71 3.72
CA ALA A 151 13.37 -1.17 2.95
C ALA A 151 13.85 -0.30 1.79
N LEU A 152 13.09 -0.31 0.70
CA LEU A 152 13.24 0.58 -0.43
C LEU A 152 12.08 1.57 -0.42
N GLN A 153 12.37 2.79 -0.02
CA GLN A 153 11.42 3.88 0.05
C GLN A 153 11.33 4.59 -1.29
N VAL A 154 10.13 4.59 -1.83
CA VAL A 154 9.77 5.31 -3.04
C VAL A 154 8.96 6.54 -2.67
N GLU A 155 9.48 7.73 -2.93
CA GLU A 155 8.74 8.97 -2.73
C GLU A 155 7.72 9.17 -3.85
N LEU A 156 6.44 9.33 -3.49
CA LEU A 156 5.36 9.59 -4.45
C LEU A 156 4.93 11.06 -4.38
N ALA A 157 5.15 11.79 -5.47
CA ALA A 157 4.61 13.12 -5.63
C ALA A 157 3.13 13.11 -6.04
N ARG A 158 2.71 12.11 -6.84
CA ARG A 158 1.33 11.97 -7.35
C ARG A 158 0.82 10.55 -7.08
N PRO A 159 0.42 10.22 -5.84
CA PRO A 159 0.06 8.85 -5.45
C PRO A 159 -1.03 8.24 -6.32
N GLN A 160 -2.02 9.02 -6.75
CA GLN A 160 -3.09 8.57 -7.65
C GLN A 160 -2.56 8.00 -8.98
N GLU A 161 -1.52 8.61 -9.56
CA GLU A 161 -0.95 8.21 -10.86
C GLU A 161 0.15 7.15 -10.69
N ASP A 162 1.01 7.33 -9.70
CA ASP A 162 2.30 6.63 -9.64
C ASP A 162 2.22 5.33 -8.79
N ALA A 163 1.33 5.26 -7.79
CA ALA A 163 1.36 4.18 -6.79
C ALA A 163 1.14 2.79 -7.39
N ALA A 164 0.27 2.66 -8.41
CA ALA A 164 -0.01 1.38 -9.04
C ALA A 164 1.24 0.77 -9.71
N ALA A 165 2.03 1.60 -10.41
CA ALA A 165 3.28 1.18 -11.03
C ALA A 165 4.32 0.76 -9.97
N VAL A 166 4.39 1.50 -8.86
CA VAL A 166 5.29 1.20 -7.74
C VAL A 166 4.94 -0.12 -7.07
N PHE A 167 3.66 -0.41 -6.80
CA PHE A 167 3.26 -1.72 -6.26
C PHE A 167 3.55 -2.87 -7.24
N SER A 168 3.40 -2.65 -8.54
CA SER A 168 3.80 -3.62 -9.56
C SER A 168 5.30 -3.93 -9.51
N ALA A 169 6.12 -2.88 -9.36
CA ALA A 169 7.56 -3.04 -9.23
C ALA A 169 7.94 -3.77 -7.92
N PHE A 170 7.36 -3.38 -6.78
CA PHE A 170 7.56 -4.09 -5.51
C PHE A 170 7.14 -5.56 -5.59
N ARG A 171 6.04 -5.87 -6.29
CA ARG A 171 5.64 -7.27 -6.51
C ARG A 171 6.66 -8.03 -7.33
N SER A 172 7.22 -7.41 -8.38
CA SER A 172 8.27 -8.03 -9.21
C SER A 172 9.53 -8.31 -8.38
N VAL A 173 9.92 -7.37 -7.53
CA VAL A 173 11.01 -7.54 -6.56
C VAL A 173 10.73 -8.69 -5.61
N PHE A 174 9.55 -8.72 -5.00
CA PHE A 174 9.17 -9.75 -4.04
C PHE A 174 9.17 -11.15 -4.70
N LYS A 175 8.60 -11.29 -5.90
CA LYS A 175 8.58 -12.55 -6.65
C LYS A 175 9.99 -13.04 -7.04
N THR A 176 10.85 -12.12 -7.44
CA THR A 176 12.22 -12.46 -7.87
C THR A 176 13.09 -12.86 -6.69
N THR A 177 12.83 -12.26 -5.52
CA THR A 177 13.80 -12.29 -4.44
C THR A 177 13.34 -12.92 -3.13
N GLY A 178 12.03 -13.12 -2.94
CA GLY A 178 11.43 -13.56 -1.68
C GLY A 178 11.44 -12.52 -0.55
N HIS A 179 12.02 -11.34 -0.76
CA HIS A 179 12.14 -10.30 0.27
C HIS A 179 11.17 -9.16 0.00
N ASN A 180 10.38 -8.81 1.01
CA ASN A 180 9.55 -7.62 0.98
C ASN A 180 10.34 -6.41 1.47
N VAL A 181 10.50 -5.42 0.60
CA VAL A 181 11.20 -4.16 0.87
C VAL A 181 10.30 -2.95 0.67
N ALA A 182 8.98 -3.15 0.55
CA ALA A 182 8.07 -2.09 0.13
C ALA A 182 7.92 -0.98 1.18
N ALA A 183 8.39 0.22 0.85
CA ALA A 183 8.12 1.43 1.60
C ALA A 183 7.77 2.59 0.66
N ILE A 184 6.82 3.41 1.09
CA ILE A 184 6.32 4.56 0.34
C ILE A 184 6.53 5.81 1.19
N GLY A 185 7.15 6.82 0.59
CA GLY A 185 7.25 8.16 1.15
C GLY A 185 6.13 9.04 0.58
N LEU A 186 5.41 9.74 1.46
CA LEU A 186 4.28 10.61 1.08
C LEU A 186 4.41 11.99 1.72
N PRO A 187 3.86 13.05 1.08
CA PRO A 187 3.52 14.27 1.80
C PRO A 187 2.48 13.96 2.90
N PRO A 188 2.47 14.69 4.02
CA PRO A 188 1.59 14.41 5.16
C PRO A 188 0.13 14.80 4.85
N SER A 189 -0.57 13.96 4.08
CA SER A 189 -1.93 14.16 3.59
C SER A 189 -2.74 12.87 3.68
N ALA A 190 -3.95 12.95 4.23
CA ALA A 190 -4.89 11.84 4.28
C ALA A 190 -5.35 11.42 2.89
N THR A 191 -5.50 12.37 1.96
CA THR A 191 -5.82 12.07 0.55
C THR A 191 -4.70 11.24 -0.08
N ALA A 192 -3.44 11.68 0.02
CA ALA A 192 -2.30 10.93 -0.49
C ALA A 192 -2.21 9.51 0.10
N PHE A 193 -2.50 9.38 1.40
CA PHE A 193 -2.56 8.10 2.09
C PHE A 193 -3.63 7.16 1.51
N TRP A 194 -4.88 7.61 1.42
CA TRP A 194 -5.97 6.77 0.95
C TRP A 194 -5.87 6.44 -0.53
N GLN A 195 -5.35 7.35 -1.36
CA GLN A 195 -4.99 7.06 -2.76
C GLN A 195 -3.95 5.94 -2.86
N THR A 196 -2.96 5.92 -1.97
CA THR A 196 -1.96 4.84 -1.90
C THR A 196 -2.59 3.52 -1.48
N VAL A 197 -3.45 3.51 -0.45
CA VAL A 197 -4.17 2.30 -0.01
C VAL A 197 -5.08 1.77 -1.13
N TRP A 198 -5.76 2.66 -1.84
CA TRP A 198 -6.59 2.32 -3.00
C TRP A 198 -5.77 1.64 -4.11
N ALA A 199 -4.58 2.17 -4.41
CA ALA A 199 -3.68 1.54 -5.38
C ALA A 199 -3.16 0.17 -4.89
N ALA A 200 -2.92 0.00 -3.59
CA ALA A 200 -2.58 -1.30 -3.00
C ALA A 200 -3.72 -2.32 -3.18
N ILE A 201 -4.97 -1.89 -2.95
CA ILE A 201 -6.17 -2.73 -3.13
C ILE A 201 -6.29 -3.18 -4.59
N ARG A 202 -6.18 -2.25 -5.55
CA ARG A 202 -6.30 -2.56 -6.98
C ARG A 202 -5.16 -3.42 -7.51
N SER A 203 -3.94 -3.21 -7.02
CA SER A 203 -2.79 -4.05 -7.37
C SER A 203 -2.81 -5.41 -6.65
N GLY A 204 -3.72 -5.61 -5.69
CA GLY A 204 -3.79 -6.81 -4.86
C GLY A 204 -2.57 -7.00 -3.96
N PHE A 205 -1.84 -5.93 -3.64
CA PHE A 205 -0.59 -6.00 -2.87
C PHE A 205 -0.89 -6.19 -1.37
N ARG A 206 -0.61 -7.39 -0.86
CA ARG A 206 -0.97 -7.86 0.50
C ARG A 206 0.25 -8.25 1.33
N GLU A 207 1.43 -8.21 0.73
CA GLU A 207 2.70 -8.61 1.30
C GLU A 207 3.13 -7.71 2.47
N GLY A 208 2.45 -6.57 2.65
CA GLY A 208 2.73 -5.54 3.65
C GLY A 208 3.62 -4.45 3.08
N TYR A 209 3.41 -3.21 3.49
CA TYR A 209 4.27 -2.09 3.08
C TYR A 209 4.21 -1.01 4.14
N THR A 210 5.19 -0.13 4.16
CA THR A 210 5.24 0.99 5.08
C THR A 210 4.89 2.28 4.36
N VAL A 211 4.20 3.18 5.04
CA VAL A 211 3.98 4.55 4.58
C VAL A 211 4.63 5.48 5.59
N GLY A 212 5.53 6.34 5.13
CA GLY A 212 6.19 7.31 5.99
C GLY A 212 6.32 8.71 5.40
N GLY A 213 6.65 9.65 6.27
CA GLY A 213 6.83 11.05 5.94
C GLY A 213 7.02 11.89 7.20
N ALA A 214 6.82 13.20 7.08
CA ALA A 214 6.89 14.13 8.20
C ALA A 214 5.75 13.88 9.20
N ALA A 215 6.03 14.05 10.50
CA ALA A 215 5.03 13.95 11.55
C ALA A 215 4.15 15.21 11.62
N THR A 216 2.85 15.03 11.41
CA THR A 216 1.79 16.04 11.56
C THR A 216 0.62 15.39 12.29
N LEU A 217 -0.34 16.17 12.78
CA LEU A 217 -1.55 15.63 13.41
C LEU A 217 -2.32 14.70 12.46
N GLU A 218 -2.41 15.08 11.18
CA GLU A 218 -3.11 14.29 10.14
C GLU A 218 -2.38 12.98 9.84
N SER A 219 -1.05 13.01 9.68
CA SER A 219 -0.26 11.81 9.38
C SER A 219 -0.09 10.90 10.60
N ALA A 220 -0.12 11.43 11.83
CA ALA A 220 0.05 10.66 13.07
C ALA A 220 -0.93 9.48 13.19
N CYS A 221 -2.15 9.64 12.69
CA CYS A 221 -3.21 8.62 12.73
C CYS A 221 -3.14 7.61 11.58
N LEU A 222 -2.39 7.90 10.51
CA LEU A 222 -2.44 7.14 9.26
C LEU A 222 -1.10 6.48 8.93
N PHE A 223 -0.01 7.22 9.04
CA PHE A 223 1.31 6.76 8.63
C PHE A 223 1.85 5.71 9.61
N THR A 224 2.88 4.98 9.18
CA THR A 224 3.48 3.90 9.95
C THR A 224 4.96 4.09 10.20
N ARG A 225 5.57 5.10 9.57
CA ARG A 225 6.91 5.58 9.87
C ARG A 225 6.92 7.11 9.90
N PHE A 226 7.67 7.70 10.81
CA PHE A 226 7.80 9.14 10.95
C PHE A 226 9.25 9.55 10.98
N THR A 227 9.60 10.54 10.16
CA THR A 227 10.92 11.19 10.22
C THR A 227 10.85 12.42 11.11
N LEU A 228 11.67 12.46 12.15
CA LEU A 228 11.79 13.57 13.09
C LEU A 228 13.20 14.18 13.04
N ALA A 229 13.30 15.48 13.28
CA ALA A 229 14.60 16.12 13.48
C ALA A 229 15.24 15.65 14.79
N TYR A 230 16.57 15.64 14.85
CA TYR A 230 17.32 15.37 16.08
C TYR A 230 17.05 16.41 17.17
N GLU A 231 16.98 17.69 16.79
CA GLU A 231 16.64 18.77 17.72
C GLU A 231 15.16 18.67 18.11
N GLY A 232 14.89 18.64 19.43
CA GLY A 232 13.52 18.53 19.95
C GLY A 232 12.90 17.13 19.80
N LEU A 233 13.71 16.10 19.54
CA LEU A 233 13.25 14.73 19.32
C LEU A 233 12.28 14.23 20.40
N ASP A 234 12.60 14.46 21.67
CA ASP A 234 11.79 13.95 22.79
C ASP A 234 10.38 14.53 22.80
N ALA A 235 10.27 15.87 22.69
CA ALA A 235 8.99 16.56 22.65
C ALA A 235 8.15 16.13 21.43
N ALA A 236 8.79 15.98 20.26
CA ALA A 236 8.12 15.53 19.05
C ALA A 236 7.63 14.07 19.17
N CYS A 237 8.43 13.19 19.77
CA CYS A 237 8.05 11.80 20.02
C CYS A 237 6.86 11.69 20.99
N ASP A 238 6.87 12.47 22.07
CA ASP A 238 5.79 12.48 23.05
C ASP A 238 4.49 13.00 22.44
N GLN A 239 4.54 14.07 21.64
CA GLN A 239 3.39 14.58 20.91
C GLN A 239 2.83 13.55 19.92
N LEU A 240 3.71 12.85 19.19
CA LEU A 240 3.32 11.83 18.23
C LEU A 240 2.64 10.64 18.94
N ARG A 241 3.18 10.17 20.06
CA ARG A 241 2.58 9.10 20.87
C ARG A 241 1.24 9.52 21.48
N ALA A 242 1.13 10.75 21.97
CA ALA A 242 -0.12 11.28 22.49
C ALA A 242 -1.22 11.33 21.42
N SER A 243 -0.86 11.69 20.19
CA SER A 243 -1.81 11.79 19.06
C SER A 243 -2.22 10.43 18.50
N ARG A 244 -1.26 9.50 18.39
CA ARG A 244 -1.45 8.17 17.78
C ARG A 244 -2.02 7.13 18.75
N GLY A 245 -1.82 7.31 20.05
CA GLY A 245 -2.16 6.32 21.06
C GLY A 245 -1.26 5.07 20.96
N PRO A 246 -1.80 3.85 21.17
CA PRO A 246 -1.00 2.64 21.32
C PRO A 246 -0.53 2.01 19.99
N ALA A 247 -0.93 2.56 18.84
CA ALA A 247 -0.62 1.94 17.55
C ALA A 247 0.90 2.01 17.25
N PRO A 248 1.54 0.88 16.87
CA PRO A 248 2.98 0.86 16.61
C PRO A 248 3.35 1.73 15.41
N PHE A 249 4.56 2.27 15.43
CA PHE A 249 5.17 3.02 14.34
C PHE A 249 6.69 2.89 14.38
N ASP A 250 7.32 3.11 13.23
CA ASP A 250 8.77 3.26 13.12
C ASP A 250 9.16 4.73 13.26
N LEU A 251 10.18 4.99 14.07
CA LEU A 251 10.79 6.29 14.25
C LEU A 251 12.10 6.34 13.46
N GLU A 252 12.19 7.32 12.58
CA GLU A 252 13.40 7.72 11.87
C GLU A 252 13.89 9.06 12.41
N VAL A 253 15.18 9.15 12.76
CA VAL A 253 15.82 10.42 13.17
C VAL A 253 16.63 10.97 12.01
N ASP A 254 16.39 12.24 11.64
CA ASP A 254 17.09 12.90 10.55
C ASP A 254 18.36 13.61 11.02
N LEU A 255 19.51 13.10 10.56
CA LEU A 255 20.84 13.68 10.75
C LEU A 255 21.44 14.16 9.42
N SER A 256 20.66 14.21 8.33
CA SER A 256 21.20 14.53 7.00
C SER A 256 21.79 15.93 6.87
N ALA A 257 21.45 16.85 7.77
CA ALA A 257 22.03 18.20 7.83
C ALA A 257 23.37 18.27 8.59
N PHE A 258 23.81 17.18 9.23
CA PHE A 258 24.98 17.17 10.11
C PHE A 258 26.26 16.86 9.31
N GLY A 259 27.37 17.50 9.70
CA GLY A 259 28.70 17.12 9.21
C GLY A 259 29.20 15.81 9.85
N THR A 260 30.31 15.25 9.35
CA THR A 260 30.82 13.94 9.79
C THR A 260 31.02 13.83 11.31
N GLY A 261 31.77 14.76 11.91
CA GLY A 261 32.05 14.71 13.35
C GLY A 261 30.81 14.86 14.23
N THR A 262 29.86 15.71 13.82
CA THR A 262 28.63 15.93 14.58
C THR A 262 27.65 14.77 14.43
N THR A 263 27.60 14.12 13.25
CA THR A 263 26.78 12.92 13.02
C THR A 263 27.16 11.79 13.96
N LEU A 264 28.46 11.45 14.07
CA LEU A 264 28.91 10.37 14.96
C LEU A 264 28.61 10.68 16.44
N SER A 265 28.85 11.92 16.87
CA SER A 265 28.51 12.35 18.23
C SER A 265 27.00 12.29 18.51
N ALA A 266 26.17 12.61 17.52
CA ALA A 266 24.71 12.50 17.64
C ALA A 266 24.27 11.04 17.74
N ILE A 267 24.83 10.13 16.92
CA ILE A 267 24.54 8.69 16.98
C ILE A 267 24.88 8.13 18.37
N GLU A 268 26.04 8.48 18.95
CA GLU A 268 26.40 8.06 20.32
C GLU A 268 25.39 8.57 21.36
N SER A 269 24.91 9.80 21.21
CA SER A 269 23.90 10.38 22.11
C SER A 269 22.54 9.68 21.99
N LEU A 270 22.17 9.22 20.79
CA LEU A 270 20.92 8.47 20.57
C LEU A 270 20.91 7.08 21.21
N LYS A 271 22.07 6.49 21.52
CA LYS A 271 22.15 5.18 22.22
C LYS A 271 21.49 5.19 23.60
N VAL A 272 21.45 6.34 24.25
CA VAL A 272 20.82 6.53 25.57
C VAL A 272 19.43 7.15 25.47
N SER A 273 18.88 7.33 24.26
CA SER A 273 17.53 7.84 24.08
C SER A 273 16.51 6.89 24.70
N PRO A 274 15.48 7.41 25.41
CA PRO A 274 14.38 6.58 25.90
C PRO A 274 13.47 6.08 24.77
N HIS A 275 13.68 6.55 23.53
CA HIS A 275 12.86 6.21 22.38
C HIS A 275 13.48 5.08 21.56
N ARG A 276 12.63 4.14 21.16
CA ARG A 276 13.05 3.09 20.24
C ARG A 276 13.15 3.69 18.83
N ILE A 277 14.37 3.91 18.37
CA ILE A 277 14.71 4.41 17.04
C ILE A 277 14.92 3.21 16.11
N GLN A 278 14.19 3.18 14.98
CA GLN A 278 14.29 2.10 13.99
C GLN A 278 15.29 2.44 12.89
N SER A 279 15.33 3.71 12.47
CA SER A 279 16.29 4.17 11.46
C SER A 279 16.88 5.55 11.77
N ILE A 280 18.06 5.81 11.20
CA ILE A 280 18.72 7.12 11.24
C ILE A 280 19.03 7.53 9.81
N ARG A 281 18.48 8.67 9.38
CA ARG A 281 18.73 9.23 8.05
C ARG A 281 20.06 9.98 8.03
N LEU A 282 20.90 9.61 7.07
CA LEU A 282 22.23 10.17 6.83
C LEU A 282 22.27 10.86 5.46
N SER A 283 23.18 11.83 5.32
CA SER A 283 23.46 12.44 4.02
C SER A 283 24.24 11.48 3.12
N ALA A 284 23.83 11.33 1.86
CA ALA A 284 24.58 10.54 0.88
C ALA A 284 25.97 11.13 0.56
N GLY A 285 26.15 12.44 0.78
CA GLY A 285 27.43 13.14 0.57
C GLY A 285 28.33 13.19 1.81
N LEU A 286 28.04 12.40 2.85
CA LEU A 286 28.84 12.38 4.07
C LEU A 286 30.22 11.77 3.79
N GLU A 287 31.29 12.50 4.10
CA GLU A 287 32.68 12.06 3.81
C GLU A 287 32.99 10.69 4.41
N ASP A 288 32.51 10.41 5.62
CA ASP A 288 32.65 9.11 6.30
C ASP A 288 31.31 8.40 6.48
N LEU A 289 30.56 8.30 5.38
CA LEU A 289 29.27 7.60 5.35
C LEU A 289 29.38 6.14 5.84
N ALA A 290 30.47 5.45 5.50
CA ALA A 290 30.69 4.06 5.90
C ALA A 290 30.80 3.91 7.43
N ALA A 291 31.58 4.77 8.10
CA ALA A 291 31.68 4.72 9.56
C ALA A 291 30.35 5.11 10.22
N ALA A 292 29.65 6.12 9.69
CA ALA A 292 28.33 6.49 10.19
C ALA A 292 27.32 5.34 10.08
N CYS A 293 27.24 4.67 8.92
CA CYS A 293 26.40 3.48 8.75
C CYS A 293 26.76 2.37 9.74
N THR A 294 28.06 2.13 9.96
CA THR A 294 28.53 1.13 10.93
C THR A 294 28.11 1.48 12.36
N ALA A 295 28.21 2.76 12.74
CA ALA A 295 27.79 3.24 14.05
C ALA A 295 26.27 3.11 14.27
N VAL A 296 25.45 3.43 13.25
CA VAL A 296 23.99 3.23 13.31
C VAL A 296 23.64 1.75 13.51
N ASN A 297 24.30 0.86 12.76
CA ASN A 297 24.10 -0.59 12.91
C ASN A 297 24.51 -1.10 14.30
N ALA A 298 25.60 -0.58 14.87
CA ALA A 298 26.06 -0.92 16.21
C ALA A 298 25.08 -0.48 17.32
N MET A 299 24.29 0.57 17.07
CA MET A 299 23.16 0.98 17.94
C MET A 299 21.95 0.05 17.81
N GLY A 300 21.91 -0.82 16.81
CA GLY A 300 20.77 -1.70 16.52
C GLY A 300 19.66 -1.04 15.69
N ALA A 301 19.90 0.15 15.14
CA ALA A 301 19.03 0.79 14.14
C ALA A 301 19.51 0.49 12.72
N ILE A 302 18.73 0.88 11.71
CA ILE A 302 19.10 0.79 10.30
C ILE A 302 19.54 2.16 9.79
N PRO A 303 20.69 2.29 9.11
CA PRO A 303 20.98 3.51 8.35
C PRO A 303 19.92 3.71 7.26
N ALA A 304 19.49 4.96 7.10
CA ALA A 304 18.63 5.41 6.03
C ALA A 304 19.40 6.40 5.15
N VAL A 305 19.42 6.20 3.84
CA VAL A 305 20.13 7.09 2.91
C VAL A 305 19.21 7.45 1.76
N ARG A 306 19.18 8.73 1.42
CA ARG A 306 18.44 9.27 0.27
C ARG A 306 19.40 9.71 -0.82
N ALA A 307 19.20 9.24 -2.04
CA ALA A 307 19.91 9.71 -3.21
C ALA A 307 18.97 9.69 -4.43
N GLU A 308 19.08 10.70 -5.30
CA GLU A 308 18.27 10.77 -6.52
C GLU A 308 18.82 9.85 -7.61
N ASP A 309 20.14 9.93 -7.85
CA ASP A 309 20.88 9.10 -8.80
C ASP A 309 22.10 8.50 -8.08
N PRO A 310 21.95 7.37 -7.37
CA PRO A 310 23.06 6.80 -6.63
C PRO A 310 24.15 6.27 -7.56
N SER A 311 25.39 6.74 -7.38
CA SER A 311 26.52 6.23 -8.14
C SER A 311 26.86 4.78 -7.75
N PRO A 312 27.46 3.97 -8.64
CA PRO A 312 27.91 2.62 -8.30
C PRO A 312 28.85 2.58 -7.09
N GLU A 313 29.68 3.61 -6.91
CA GLU A 313 30.59 3.74 -5.77
C GLU A 313 29.81 3.92 -4.47
N LEU A 314 28.78 4.79 -4.45
CA LEU A 314 27.91 4.96 -3.29
C LEU A 314 27.21 3.64 -2.94
N LEU A 315 26.65 2.94 -3.93
CA LEU A 315 25.98 1.66 -3.71
C LEU A 315 26.94 0.60 -3.16
N SER A 316 28.19 0.55 -3.65
CA SER A 316 29.22 -0.35 -3.14
C SER A 316 29.58 -0.04 -1.67
N VAL A 317 29.76 1.24 -1.34
CA VAL A 317 30.03 1.69 0.04
C VAL A 317 28.88 1.29 0.97
N LEU A 318 27.65 1.58 0.57
CA LEU A 318 26.45 1.25 1.34
C LEU A 318 26.31 -0.26 1.53
N LYS A 319 26.49 -1.06 0.48
CA LYS A 319 26.45 -2.52 0.57
C LYS A 319 27.48 -3.05 1.58
N GLN A 320 28.72 -2.58 1.50
CA GLN A 320 29.79 -3.02 2.39
C GLN A 320 29.55 -2.61 3.85
N ALA A 321 29.13 -1.37 4.10
CA ALA A 321 28.96 -0.83 5.45
C ALA A 321 27.68 -1.30 6.15
N THR A 322 26.66 -1.68 5.38
CA THR A 322 25.35 -2.06 5.93
C THR A 322 25.08 -3.55 5.94
N HIS A 323 25.86 -4.35 5.19
CA HIS A 323 25.58 -5.76 4.95
C HIS A 323 24.13 -6.00 4.48
N GLY A 324 23.59 -5.07 3.68
CA GLY A 324 22.20 -5.10 3.20
C GLY A 324 21.14 -4.62 4.19
N ARG A 325 21.52 -4.23 5.43
CA ARG A 325 20.61 -3.62 6.41
C ARG A 325 20.53 -2.11 6.21
N LEU A 326 19.77 -1.70 5.19
CA LEU A 326 19.64 -0.31 4.78
C LEU A 326 18.18 0.02 4.46
N LEU A 327 17.77 1.22 4.81
CA LEU A 327 16.61 1.89 4.21
C LEU A 327 17.14 2.82 3.12
N PHE A 328 16.83 2.52 1.86
CA PHE A 328 17.25 3.37 0.76
C PHE A 328 16.05 4.14 0.22
N ALA A 329 16.13 5.47 0.18
CA ALA A 329 15.08 6.34 -0.31
C ALA A 329 15.46 6.94 -1.67
N THR A 330 14.57 6.80 -2.66
CA THR A 330 14.76 7.36 -3.99
C THR A 330 13.50 8.12 -4.42
N PRO A 331 13.63 9.37 -4.92
CA PRO A 331 12.57 10.00 -5.66
C PRO A 331 12.42 9.28 -6.99
N LEU A 332 11.24 8.75 -7.27
CA LEU A 332 11.01 8.08 -8.54
C LEU A 332 10.49 9.06 -9.57
N ARG A 333 11.36 9.48 -10.48
CA ARG A 333 10.94 10.09 -11.75
C ARG A 333 10.58 8.96 -12.72
N ALA A 334 9.35 8.46 -12.62
CA ALA A 334 8.79 7.33 -13.37
C ALA A 334 9.44 5.97 -13.04
N PRO A 335 8.78 5.10 -12.25
CA PRO A 335 9.31 3.78 -11.92
C PRO A 335 9.32 2.87 -13.12
N ASP A 336 10.45 2.81 -13.81
CA ASP A 336 10.77 1.62 -14.57
C ASP A 336 11.09 0.49 -13.56
N THR A 337 10.40 -0.64 -13.71
CA THR A 337 10.66 -1.81 -12.86
C THR A 337 12.12 -2.26 -12.98
N ALA A 338 12.77 -1.96 -14.11
CA ALA A 338 14.18 -2.22 -14.37
C ALA A 338 15.11 -1.43 -13.43
N GLY A 339 14.89 -0.13 -13.21
CA GLY A 339 15.71 0.68 -12.31
C GLY A 339 15.59 0.24 -10.86
N LEU A 340 14.37 -0.08 -10.40
CA LEU A 340 14.15 -0.62 -9.05
C LEU A 340 14.83 -1.99 -8.88
N LEU A 341 14.76 -2.88 -9.88
CA LEU A 341 15.45 -4.17 -9.83
C LEU A 341 16.97 -4.02 -9.87
N ALA A 342 17.51 -3.11 -10.69
CA ALA A 342 18.94 -2.82 -10.78
C ALA A 342 19.49 -2.26 -9.46
N LEU A 343 18.76 -1.35 -8.83
CA LEU A 343 19.11 -0.79 -7.53
C LEU A 343 19.17 -1.88 -6.45
N ILE A 344 18.18 -2.78 -6.42
CA ILE A 344 18.17 -3.89 -5.46
C ILE A 344 19.30 -4.88 -5.73
N ALA A 345 19.59 -5.17 -7.01
CA ALA A 345 20.71 -6.03 -7.38
C ALA A 345 22.05 -5.41 -6.93
N ALA A 346 22.20 -4.09 -6.99
CA ALA A 346 23.40 -3.40 -6.54
C ALA A 346 23.56 -3.36 -5.01
N LEU A 347 22.44 -3.34 -4.27
CA LEU A 347 22.44 -3.29 -2.79
C LEU A 347 22.57 -4.68 -2.13
N ARG A 348 22.49 -5.78 -2.89
CA ARG A 348 22.72 -7.16 -2.44
C ARG A 348 24.12 -7.61 -2.76
#